data_AF-A0A8T7ARG7-F1
#
_entry.id   AF-A0A8T7ARG7-F1
#
_cell.length_a   1.000
_cell.length_b   1.000
_cell.length_c   1.000
_cell.angle_alpha   90.00
_cell.angle_beta   90.00
_cell.angle_gamma   90.00
#
_symmetry.space_group_name_H-M   'P 1'
#
loop_
_entity.id
_entity.type
_entity.pdbx_description
1 polymer ?
#
loop_
_entity_poly.entity_id
_entity_poly.type
_entity_poly.pdbx_seq_one_letter_code
_entity_poly.pdbx_strand_id
1 'polypeptide(L)'
;MIRPTAMLLPLAATLLVACGTDRPEERLESAADNLAATTLDIDGVNAEIERIEGSLESLQKERKRLRAEQRTLEQRVEARATDVAIFRFVQRELLELDPLRNTAIAVTVEDQRVTLWGTVERADQVDSAVAAAKRAPGVAAVTSHLLIDDEGPAPTADSLAN
;
A
#
# COMPACT_ATOMS: atom_id res chain seq x y z
N MET A 1 54.68 71.67 -56.08
CA MET A 1 56.06 71.94 -55.58
C MET A 1 55.95 72.53 -54.17
N ILE A 2 56.95 72.29 -53.32
CA ILE A 2 57.12 72.70 -51.89
C ILE A 2 56.79 71.59 -50.86
N ARG A 3 57.85 70.86 -50.45
CA ARG A 3 58.19 70.54 -49.03
C ARG A 3 58.98 71.75 -48.46
N PRO A 4 59.34 71.90 -47.15
CA PRO A 4 59.11 71.11 -45.92
C PRO A 4 58.81 71.95 -44.63
N THR A 5 58.51 71.30 -43.48
CA THR A 5 58.99 71.60 -42.10
C THR A 5 58.39 70.55 -41.15
N ALA A 6 59.13 69.53 -40.71
CA ALA A 6 60.00 69.52 -39.54
C ALA A 6 59.27 69.84 -38.21
N MET A 7 58.76 68.81 -37.54
CA MET A 7 58.71 68.80 -36.08
C MET A 7 58.98 67.37 -35.59
N LEU A 8 60.21 67.19 -35.13
CA LEU A 8 60.75 66.02 -34.46
C LEU A 8 60.29 66.09 -32.99
N LEU A 9 59.67 65.03 -32.45
CA LEU A 9 59.56 64.84 -31.00
C LEU A 9 59.93 63.38 -30.67
N PRO A 10 61.02 63.14 -29.92
CA PRO A 10 61.47 61.79 -29.58
C PRO A 10 60.98 61.34 -28.19
N LEU A 11 60.99 60.01 -28.01
CA LEU A 11 61.07 59.26 -26.74
C LEU A 11 60.04 59.56 -25.63
N ALA A 12 59.24 58.55 -25.27
CA ALA A 12 59.50 57.76 -24.06
C ALA A 12 58.43 56.68 -23.88
N ALA A 13 58.90 55.46 -23.65
CA ALA A 13 58.15 54.27 -23.31
C ALA A 13 57.50 54.38 -21.92
N THR A 14 56.25 53.95 -21.78
CA THR A 14 55.70 53.35 -20.55
C THR A 14 54.36 52.66 -20.85
N LEU A 15 54.41 51.53 -21.56
CA LEU A 15 53.37 50.50 -21.44
C LEU A 15 53.69 49.69 -20.18
N LEU A 16 53.27 50.19 -19.02
CA LEU A 16 53.21 49.40 -17.79
C LEU A 16 52.04 48.44 -17.94
N VAL A 17 52.32 47.27 -18.53
CA VAL A 17 51.51 46.07 -18.35
C VAL A 17 51.60 45.70 -16.87
N ALA A 18 50.69 46.25 -16.08
CA ALA A 18 50.36 45.72 -14.77
C ALA A 18 49.42 44.52 -14.98
N CYS A 19 50.00 43.37 -15.36
CA CYS A 19 49.36 42.07 -15.24
C CYS A 19 50.43 41.11 -14.73
N GLY A 20 50.30 40.78 -13.43
CA GLY A 20 50.89 39.62 -12.75
C GLY A 20 52.32 39.23 -13.12
N THR A 21 53.27 39.54 -12.24
CA THR A 21 54.68 39.14 -12.32
C THR A 21 54.93 37.67 -11.97
N ASP A 22 54.08 36.76 -12.43
CA ASP A 22 54.29 35.32 -12.23
C ASP A 22 54.92 34.74 -13.49
N ARG A 23 56.02 34.00 -13.33
CA ARG A 23 56.69 33.38 -14.48
C ARG A 23 55.73 32.36 -15.12
N PRO A 24 55.78 32.17 -16.45
CA PRO A 24 54.90 31.22 -17.13
C PRO A 24 55.01 29.78 -16.58
N GLU A 25 56.15 29.43 -15.97
CA GLU A 25 56.38 28.12 -15.33
C GLU A 25 55.60 27.94 -14.01
N GLU A 26 55.53 28.97 -13.14
CA GLU A 26 54.76 28.93 -11.89
C GLU A 26 53.24 28.81 -12.15
N ARG A 27 52.76 29.34 -13.29
CA ARG A 27 51.37 29.19 -13.73
C ARG A 27 51.05 27.77 -14.20
N LEU A 28 52.01 27.08 -14.78
CA LEU A 28 51.84 25.69 -15.21
C LEU A 28 51.85 24.73 -14.02
N GLU A 29 52.73 24.98 -13.04
CA GLU A 29 52.80 24.22 -11.79
C GLU A 29 51.52 24.40 -10.95
N SER A 30 51.09 25.65 -10.73
CA SER A 30 49.85 25.92 -10.00
C SER A 30 48.59 25.43 -10.73
N ALA A 31 48.56 25.44 -12.07
CA ALA A 31 47.47 24.84 -12.83
C ALA A 31 47.46 23.31 -12.71
N ALA A 32 48.62 22.67 -12.69
CA ALA A 32 48.76 21.24 -12.47
C ALA A 32 48.30 20.82 -11.06
N ASP A 33 48.67 21.59 -10.04
CA ASP A 33 48.27 21.34 -8.66
C ASP A 33 46.76 21.49 -8.45
N ASN A 34 46.15 22.54 -9.03
CA ASN A 34 44.70 22.73 -8.95
C ASN A 34 43.93 21.64 -9.70
N LEU A 35 44.45 21.17 -10.84
CA LEU A 35 43.85 20.05 -11.57
C LEU A 35 43.94 18.75 -10.75
N ALA A 36 45.09 18.50 -10.11
CA ALA A 36 45.29 17.34 -9.24
C ALA A 36 44.36 17.38 -8.01
N ALA A 37 44.25 18.54 -7.35
CA ALA A 37 43.33 18.74 -6.22
C ALA A 37 41.86 18.53 -6.63
N THR A 38 41.45 19.09 -7.76
CA THR A 38 40.07 18.93 -8.27
C THR A 38 39.78 17.47 -8.65
N THR A 39 40.77 16.74 -9.16
CA THR A 39 40.61 15.30 -9.48
C THR A 39 40.38 14.47 -8.22
N LEU A 40 41.09 14.76 -7.13
CA LEU A 40 40.92 14.08 -5.84
C LEU A 40 39.54 14.35 -5.22
N ASP A 41 39.04 15.59 -5.34
CA ASP A 41 37.69 15.96 -4.90
C ASP A 41 36.60 15.26 -5.72
N ILE A 42 36.80 15.12 -7.04
CA ILE A 42 35.91 14.34 -7.92
C ILE A 42 35.85 12.88 -7.48
N ASP A 43 36.99 12.25 -7.15
CA ASP A 43 37.02 10.88 -6.66
C ASP A 43 36.30 10.73 -5.30
N GLY A 44 36.45 11.71 -4.41
CA GLY A 44 35.73 11.76 -3.14
C GLY A 44 34.21 11.85 -3.32
N VAL A 45 33.76 12.70 -4.25
CA VAL A 45 32.33 12.84 -4.61
C VAL A 45 31.79 11.56 -5.27
N ASN A 46 32.55 10.95 -6.18
CA ASN A 46 32.15 9.69 -6.83
C ASN A 46 31.99 8.55 -5.81
N ALA A 47 32.90 8.43 -4.85
CA ALA A 47 32.78 7.46 -3.77
C ALA A 47 31.57 7.71 -2.84
N GLU A 48 31.10 8.96 -2.74
CA GLU A 48 29.88 9.30 -2.01
C GLU A 48 28.62 8.97 -2.81
N ILE A 49 28.63 9.22 -4.12
CA ILE A 49 27.56 8.82 -5.04
C ILE A 49 27.32 7.32 -4.96
N GLU A 50 28.38 6.49 -5.01
CA GLU A 50 28.25 5.03 -4.90
C GLU A 50 27.65 4.59 -3.56
N ARG A 51 28.02 5.24 -2.44
CA ARG A 51 27.43 4.98 -1.12
C ARG A 51 25.94 5.32 -1.07
N ILE A 52 25.55 6.43 -1.69
CA ILE A 52 24.16 6.87 -1.75
C ILE A 52 23.34 5.93 -2.63
N GLU A 53 23.85 5.53 -3.79
CA GLU A 53 23.20 4.58 -4.68
C GLU A 53 22.96 3.23 -4.01
N GLY A 54 23.97 2.69 -3.30
CA GLY A 54 23.81 1.47 -2.52
C GLY A 54 22.77 1.60 -1.39
N SER A 55 22.72 2.76 -0.74
CA SER A 55 21.69 3.06 0.27
C SER A 55 20.29 3.14 -0.35
N LEU A 56 20.14 3.77 -1.51
CA LEU A 56 18.87 3.83 -2.24
C LEU A 56 18.39 2.44 -2.68
N GLU A 57 19.28 1.58 -3.17
CA GLU A 57 18.91 0.23 -3.60
C GLU A 57 18.39 -0.62 -2.44
N SER A 58 19.09 -0.59 -1.29
CA SER A 58 18.67 -1.33 -0.09
C SER A 58 17.30 -0.85 0.43
N LEU A 59 17.07 0.46 0.48
CA LEU A 59 15.80 1.06 0.86
C LEU A 59 14.68 0.75 -0.15
N GLN A 60 14.97 0.78 -1.45
CA GLN A 60 14.00 0.41 -2.48
C GLN A 60 13.56 -1.06 -2.34
N LYS A 61 14.51 -1.95 -2.05
CA LYS A 61 14.23 -3.38 -1.82
C LYS A 61 13.35 -3.58 -0.59
N GLU A 62 13.61 -2.86 0.49
CA GLU A 62 12.80 -2.91 1.71
C GLU A 62 11.39 -2.38 1.49
N ARG A 63 11.24 -1.23 0.83
CA ARG A 63 9.92 -0.69 0.46
C ARG A 63 9.13 -1.64 -0.42
N LYS A 64 9.80 -2.34 -1.36
CA LYS A 64 9.15 -3.33 -2.22
C LYS A 64 8.60 -4.51 -1.41
N ARG A 65 9.33 -4.97 -0.39
CA ARG A 65 8.88 -6.01 0.54
C ARG A 65 7.67 -5.56 1.36
N LEU A 66 7.77 -4.39 1.99
CA LEU A 66 6.69 -3.83 2.80
C LEU A 66 5.41 -3.60 1.99
N ARG A 67 5.53 -3.13 0.74
CA ARG A 67 4.36 -2.99 -0.16
C ARG A 67 3.73 -4.33 -0.52
N ALA A 68 4.53 -5.39 -0.70
CA ALA A 68 4.00 -6.72 -0.96
C ALA A 68 3.22 -7.25 0.25
N GLU A 69 3.72 -7.02 1.46
CA GLU A 69 3.04 -7.35 2.70
C GLU A 69 1.74 -6.55 2.88
N GLN A 70 1.77 -5.24 2.65
CA GLN A 70 0.59 -4.38 2.70
C GLN A 70 -0.55 -4.87 1.79
N ARG A 71 -0.24 -5.32 0.57
CA ARG A 71 -1.24 -5.86 -0.37
C ARG A 71 -2.01 -7.04 0.21
N THR A 72 -1.35 -7.91 0.96
CA THR A 72 -2.01 -9.08 1.57
C THR A 72 -2.99 -8.66 2.66
N LEU A 73 -2.63 -7.64 3.44
CA LEU A 73 -3.51 -7.09 4.47
C LEU A 73 -4.71 -6.40 3.85
N GLU A 74 -4.51 -5.60 2.80
CA GLU A 74 -5.59 -4.96 2.05
C GLU A 74 -6.58 -6.00 1.49
N GLN A 75 -6.09 -7.10 0.93
CA GLN A 75 -6.95 -8.21 0.45
C GLN A 75 -7.77 -8.84 1.59
N ARG A 76 -7.16 -9.03 2.77
CA ARG A 76 -7.88 -9.56 3.94
C ARG A 76 -8.92 -8.59 4.47
N VAL A 77 -8.65 -7.29 4.42
CA VAL A 77 -9.61 -6.24 4.79
C VAL A 77 -10.80 -6.26 3.83
N GLU A 78 -10.54 -6.37 2.53
CA GLU A 78 -11.59 -6.42 1.51
C GLU A 78 -12.46 -7.68 1.64
N ALA A 79 -11.82 -8.84 1.84
CA ALA A 79 -12.53 -10.09 2.12
C ALA A 79 -13.43 -9.94 3.35
N ARG A 80 -12.91 -9.37 4.45
CA ARG A 80 -13.68 -9.13 5.67
C ARG A 80 -14.81 -8.11 5.48
N ALA A 81 -14.62 -7.07 4.67
CA ALA A 81 -15.66 -6.12 4.33
C ALA A 81 -16.81 -6.81 3.57
N THR A 82 -16.46 -7.71 2.65
CA THR A 82 -17.41 -8.55 1.91
C THR A 82 -18.19 -9.46 2.87
N ASP A 83 -17.50 -10.15 3.78
CA ASP A 83 -18.13 -11.05 4.77
C ASP A 83 -19.14 -10.30 5.65
N VAL A 84 -18.80 -9.08 6.09
CA VAL A 84 -19.71 -8.22 6.87
C VAL A 84 -20.95 -7.83 6.06
N ALA A 85 -20.80 -7.57 4.76
CA ALA A 85 -21.94 -7.26 3.89
C ALA A 85 -22.86 -8.47 3.71
N ILE A 86 -22.28 -9.66 3.49
CA ILE A 86 -23.02 -10.93 3.41
C ILE A 86 -23.76 -11.18 4.73
N PHE A 87 -23.08 -11.08 5.87
CA PHE A 87 -23.69 -11.30 7.19
C PHE A 87 -24.93 -10.43 7.40
N ARG A 88 -24.83 -9.12 7.12
CA ARG A 88 -25.97 -8.18 7.25
C ARG A 88 -27.11 -8.53 6.30
N PHE A 89 -26.79 -8.93 5.07
CA PHE A 89 -27.80 -9.35 4.11
C PHE A 89 -28.55 -10.57 4.61
N VAL A 90 -27.83 -11.62 5.01
CA VAL A 90 -28.42 -12.87 5.52
C VAL A 90 -29.27 -12.59 6.76
N GLN A 91 -28.77 -11.81 7.71
CA GLN A 91 -29.50 -11.49 8.93
C GLN A 91 -30.82 -10.75 8.64
N ARG A 92 -30.82 -9.81 7.69
CA ARG A 92 -32.06 -9.14 7.26
C ARG A 92 -33.04 -10.13 6.64
N GLU A 93 -32.60 -10.96 5.71
CA GLU A 93 -33.48 -11.94 5.05
C GLU A 93 -34.12 -12.90 6.06
N LEU A 94 -33.35 -13.37 7.04
CA LEU A 94 -33.87 -14.26 8.08
C LEU A 94 -34.92 -13.56 8.96
N LEU A 95 -34.75 -12.28 9.27
CA LEU A 95 -35.71 -11.49 10.05
C LEU A 95 -36.99 -11.14 9.27
N GLU A 96 -36.91 -11.09 7.93
CA GLU A 96 -38.06 -10.80 7.08
C GLU A 96 -38.94 -12.03 6.84
N LEU A 97 -38.37 -13.23 6.91
CA LEU A 97 -39.10 -14.48 6.78
C LEU A 97 -40.01 -14.73 8.01
N ASP A 98 -41.31 -14.63 7.81
CA ASP A 98 -42.33 -14.88 8.85
C ASP A 98 -42.12 -16.19 9.65
N PRO A 99 -41.82 -17.36 9.04
CA PRO A 99 -41.64 -18.59 9.82
C PRO A 99 -40.36 -18.58 10.66
N LEU A 100 -39.42 -17.65 10.43
CA LEU A 100 -38.13 -17.57 11.14
C LEU A 100 -38.02 -16.32 12.03
N ARG A 101 -39.00 -15.42 11.97
CA ARG A 101 -38.99 -14.11 12.63
C ARG A 101 -38.74 -14.19 14.14
N ASN A 102 -39.28 -15.22 14.77
CA ASN A 102 -39.17 -15.44 16.22
C ASN A 102 -38.11 -16.50 16.59
N THR A 103 -37.35 -16.98 15.61
CA THR A 103 -36.36 -18.03 15.81
C THR A 103 -34.98 -17.43 16.02
N ALA A 104 -34.28 -17.86 17.06
CA ALA A 104 -32.92 -17.44 17.33
C ALA A 104 -31.93 -18.23 16.44
N ILE A 105 -31.61 -17.67 15.27
CA ILE A 105 -30.58 -18.21 14.37
C ILE A 105 -29.32 -17.34 14.45
N ALA A 106 -28.21 -17.96 14.86
CA ALA A 106 -26.89 -17.36 14.79
C ALA A 106 -26.29 -17.57 13.40
N VAL A 107 -25.66 -16.52 12.87
CA VAL A 107 -25.03 -16.52 11.55
C VAL A 107 -23.57 -16.13 11.71
N THR A 108 -22.66 -16.85 11.06
CA THR A 108 -21.26 -16.45 10.91
C THR A 108 -20.89 -16.51 9.44
N VAL A 109 -20.06 -15.56 9.00
CA VAL A 109 -19.55 -15.51 7.64
C VAL A 109 -18.04 -15.38 7.70
N GLU A 110 -17.34 -16.31 7.06
CA GLU A 110 -15.89 -16.32 6.92
C GLU A 110 -15.54 -16.74 5.50
N ASP A 111 -14.72 -15.96 4.81
CA ASP A 111 -14.29 -16.23 3.43
C ASP A 111 -15.49 -16.52 2.51
N GLN A 112 -16.51 -15.67 2.60
CA GLN A 112 -17.76 -15.75 1.84
C GLN A 112 -18.59 -17.02 2.09
N ARG A 113 -18.28 -17.75 3.16
CA ARG A 113 -18.94 -18.99 3.53
C ARG A 113 -19.83 -18.75 4.74
N VAL A 114 -21.13 -18.98 4.57
CA VAL A 114 -22.13 -18.75 5.62
C VAL A 114 -22.30 -20.02 6.43
N THR A 115 -22.32 -19.90 7.75
CA THR A 115 -22.70 -21.00 8.65
C THR A 115 -23.85 -20.57 9.55
N LEU A 116 -24.87 -21.41 9.64
CA LEU A 116 -26.09 -21.18 10.42
C LEU A 116 -26.14 -22.11 11.63
N TRP A 117 -26.45 -21.59 12.82
CA TRP A 117 -26.66 -22.36 14.04
C TRP A 117 -27.92 -21.91 14.76
N GLY A 118 -28.52 -22.80 15.54
CA GLY A 118 -29.71 -22.53 16.32
C GLY A 118 -30.66 -23.72 16.32
N THR A 119 -31.84 -23.49 16.87
CA THR A 119 -32.93 -24.46 16.91
C THR A 119 -34.13 -23.87 16.19
N VAL A 120 -34.75 -24.65 15.32
CA VAL A 120 -35.98 -24.32 14.60
C VAL A 120 -37.07 -25.31 15.02
N GLU A 121 -38.33 -24.96 14.83
CA GLU A 121 -39.47 -25.81 15.19
C GLU A 121 -39.75 -26.88 14.12
N ARG A 122 -39.36 -26.63 12.86
CA ARG A 122 -39.73 -27.48 11.72
C ARG A 122 -38.63 -27.61 10.67
N ALA A 123 -38.66 -28.70 9.91
CA ALA A 123 -37.70 -28.94 8.82
C ALA A 123 -37.76 -27.89 7.69
N ASP A 124 -38.95 -27.38 7.36
CA ASP A 124 -39.12 -26.38 6.30
C ASP A 124 -38.54 -25.01 6.67
N GLN A 125 -38.44 -24.70 7.97
CA GLN A 125 -37.71 -23.54 8.47
C GLN A 125 -36.21 -23.66 8.19
N VAL A 126 -35.63 -24.87 8.31
CA VAL A 126 -34.23 -25.12 7.93
C VAL A 126 -34.01 -24.80 6.45
N ASP A 127 -34.86 -25.34 5.58
CA ASP A 127 -34.75 -25.13 4.13
C ASP A 127 -34.91 -23.66 3.76
N SER A 128 -35.85 -22.97 4.41
CA SER A 128 -36.08 -21.53 4.22
C SER A 128 -34.87 -20.70 4.65
N ALA A 129 -34.24 -21.04 5.79
CA ALA A 129 -33.06 -20.34 6.28
C ALA A 129 -31.85 -20.55 5.35
N VAL A 130 -31.64 -21.79 4.89
CA VAL A 130 -30.58 -22.13 3.94
C VAL A 130 -30.81 -21.44 2.59
N ALA A 131 -32.04 -21.41 2.10
CA ALA A 131 -32.39 -20.72 0.86
C ALA A 131 -32.14 -19.21 0.97
N ALA A 132 -32.52 -18.59 2.09
CA ALA A 132 -32.26 -17.17 2.36
C ALA A 132 -30.75 -16.87 2.34
N ALA A 133 -29.96 -17.69 3.04
CA ALA A 133 -28.50 -17.54 3.06
C ALA A 133 -27.88 -17.67 1.66
N LYS A 134 -28.37 -18.59 0.82
CA LYS A 134 -27.89 -18.78 -0.56
C LYS A 134 -28.24 -17.62 -1.50
N ARG A 135 -29.27 -16.83 -1.20
CA ARG A 135 -29.63 -15.65 -2.01
C ARG A 135 -28.69 -14.48 -1.79
N ALA A 136 -27.88 -14.49 -0.74
CA ALA A 136 -26.98 -13.39 -0.44
C ALA A 136 -25.91 -13.23 -1.55
N PRO A 137 -25.72 -12.03 -2.10
CA PRO A 137 -24.72 -11.79 -3.14
C PRO A 137 -23.32 -12.11 -2.64
N GLY A 138 -22.56 -12.86 -3.44
CA GLY A 138 -21.17 -13.20 -3.12
C GLY A 138 -20.99 -14.39 -2.17
N VAL A 139 -22.06 -15.11 -1.81
CA VAL A 139 -21.92 -16.36 -1.04
C VAL A 139 -21.30 -17.47 -1.87
N ALA A 140 -20.20 -18.04 -1.38
CA ALA A 140 -19.53 -19.17 -1.99
C ALA A 140 -20.17 -20.51 -1.58
N ALA A 141 -20.60 -20.62 -0.33
CA ALA A 141 -21.25 -21.82 0.21
C ALA A 141 -21.99 -21.54 1.51
N VAL A 142 -22.93 -22.42 1.83
CA VAL A 142 -23.75 -22.37 3.05
C VAL A 142 -23.68 -23.71 3.76
N THR A 143 -23.36 -23.68 5.05
CA THR A 143 -23.39 -24.83 5.96
C THR A 143 -24.47 -24.60 7.01
N SER A 144 -25.28 -25.62 7.28
CA SER A 144 -26.34 -25.56 8.29
C SER A 144 -26.06 -26.53 9.43
N HIS A 145 -26.14 -26.02 10.66
CA HIS A 145 -26.14 -26.78 11.91
C HIS A 145 -27.41 -26.50 12.72
N LEU A 146 -28.52 -26.21 12.03
CA LEU A 146 -29.82 -26.01 12.66
C LEU A 146 -30.38 -27.34 13.17
N LEU A 147 -30.85 -27.34 14.41
CA LEU A 147 -31.53 -28.47 15.03
C LEU A 147 -33.04 -28.26 14.98
N ILE A 148 -33.81 -29.34 14.87
CA ILE A 148 -35.27 -29.28 14.93
C ILE A 148 -35.70 -29.66 16.35
N ASP A 149 -36.47 -28.79 16.99
CA ASP A 149 -37.05 -29.07 18.30
C ASP A 149 -38.26 -30.01 18.12
N ASP A 150 -38.01 -31.30 18.27
CA ASP A 150 -39.01 -32.36 18.16
C ASP A 150 -39.83 -32.54 19.46
N GLU A 151 -39.76 -31.60 20.41
CA GLU A 151 -40.65 -31.60 21.58
C GLU A 151 -42.08 -31.26 21.13
N GLY A 152 -42.75 -32.26 20.56
CA GLY A 152 -44.18 -32.22 20.29
C GLY A 152 -44.96 -31.83 21.55
N PRO A 153 -46.17 -31.25 21.40
CA PRO A 153 -46.89 -30.60 22.50
C PRO A 153 -46.86 -31.50 23.73
N ALA A 154 -46.23 -31.01 24.81
CA ALA A 154 -46.07 -31.74 26.06
C ALA A 154 -47.40 -32.42 26.41
N PRO A 155 -47.41 -33.72 26.74
CA PRO A 155 -48.64 -34.43 27.04
C PRO A 155 -49.38 -33.65 28.12
N THR A 156 -50.49 -33.03 27.73
CA THR A 156 -51.32 -32.27 28.65
C THR A 156 -51.79 -33.24 29.74
N ALA A 157 -51.72 -32.78 30.99
CA ALA A 157 -52.05 -33.56 32.18
C ALA A 157 -53.45 -34.20 32.14
N ASP A 158 -54.32 -33.75 31.22
CA ASP A 158 -55.63 -34.35 30.92
C ASP A 158 -55.55 -35.79 30.36
N SER A 159 -54.41 -36.22 29.83
CA SER A 159 -54.25 -37.59 29.29
C SER A 159 -53.89 -38.66 30.35
N LEU A 160 -53.66 -38.27 31.61
CA LEU A 160 -53.33 -39.19 32.71
C LEU A 160 -54.54 -39.54 33.61
N ALA A 161 -55.74 -39.10 33.23
CA ALA A 161 -56.97 -39.35 33.97
C ALA A 161 -57.93 -40.27 33.18
N ASN A 162 -57.52 -41.52 32.92
CA ASN A 162 -58.45 -42.58 32.52
C ASN A 162 -57.96 -43.97 32.95
#